data_AF-Q10891-F1
#
_entry.id   AF-Q10891-F1
#
_cell.length_a   1.000
_cell.length_b   1.000
_cell.length_c   1.000
_cell.angle_alpha   90.00
_cell.angle_beta   90.00
_cell.angle_gamma   90.00
#
_symmetry.space_group_name_H-M   'P 1'
#
loop_
_entity.id
_entity.type
_entity.pdbx_description
1 polymer ?
#
loop_
_entity_poly.entity_id
_entity_poly.type
_entity_poly.pdbx_seq_one_letter_code
_entity_poly.pdbx_strand_id
1 'polypeptide(L)'
;MLANSREELVEVFDALDADLDRLDEVSFEVLSTPERLRSLERLECLARRLPAAQHTLINQLDTQASEEELGGTLCCALANRLRITKPEAGRRSAEAKP
;
A
#
# COMPACT_ATOMS: atom_id res chain seq x y z
N MET A 1 -1.14 -19.70 -9.79
CA MET A 1 -0.21 -19.14 -10.79
C MET A 1 0.22 -17.81 -10.21
N LEU A 2 1.42 -17.74 -9.63
CA LEU A 2 1.93 -16.45 -9.16
C LEU A 2 2.26 -15.67 -10.43
N ALA A 3 1.55 -14.57 -10.65
CA ALA A 3 1.92 -13.57 -11.63
C ALA A 3 3.28 -13.00 -11.18
N ASN A 4 4.37 -13.66 -11.58
CA ASN A 4 5.71 -13.42 -11.04
C ASN A 4 6.64 -12.79 -12.07
N SER A 5 6.08 -12.34 -13.20
CA SER A 5 6.80 -11.48 -14.11
C SER A 5 6.73 -10.05 -13.59
N ARG A 6 7.81 -9.28 -13.80
CA ARG A 6 7.83 -7.85 -13.49
C ARG A 6 6.67 -7.11 -14.17
N GLU A 7 6.36 -7.49 -15.40
CA GLU A 7 5.26 -6.92 -16.20
C GLU A 7 3.92 -7.12 -15.53
N GLU A 8 3.58 -8.35 -15.10
CA GLU A 8 2.30 -8.60 -14.42
C GLU A 8 2.19 -7.87 -13.06
N LEU A 9 3.30 -7.73 -12.32
CA LEU A 9 3.30 -6.94 -11.09
C LEU A 9 3.01 -5.46 -11.36
N VAL A 10 3.59 -4.90 -12.44
CA VAL A 10 3.31 -3.52 -12.87
C VAL A 10 1.85 -3.39 -13.31
N GLU A 11 1.33 -4.32 -14.13
CA GLU A 11 -0.08 -4.33 -14.55
C GLU A 11 -1.05 -4.36 -13.37
N VAL A 12 -0.73 -5.10 -12.30
CA VAL A 12 -1.56 -5.13 -11.08
C VAL A 12 -1.57 -3.76 -10.39
N PHE A 13 -0.42 -3.09 -10.25
CA PHE A 13 -0.37 -1.75 -9.66
C PHE A 13 -1.07 -0.72 -10.55
N ASP A 14 -0.82 -0.74 -11.86
CA ASP A 14 -1.46 0.17 -12.82
C ASP A 14 -2.98 0.02 -12.81
N ALA A 15 -3.49 -1.22 -12.72
CA ALA A 15 -4.93 -1.47 -12.61
C ALA A 15 -5.50 -0.97 -11.27
N LEU A 16 -4.78 -1.13 -10.16
CA LEU A 16 -5.19 -0.60 -8.86
C LEU A 16 -5.25 0.94 -8.87
N ASP A 17 -4.24 1.59 -9.44
CA ASP A 17 -4.18 3.05 -9.56
C ASP A 17 -5.33 3.55 -10.45
N ALA A 18 -5.58 2.92 -11.61
CA ALA A 18 -6.68 3.30 -12.50
C ALA A 18 -8.07 3.13 -11.86
N ASP A 19 -8.28 2.06 -11.08
CA ASP A 19 -9.55 1.85 -10.37
C ASP A 19 -9.73 2.84 -9.20
N LEU A 20 -8.64 3.28 -8.56
CA LEU A 20 -8.67 4.33 -7.53
C LEU A 20 -8.94 5.71 -8.15
N ASP A 21 -8.28 6.06 -9.25
CA ASP A 21 -8.55 7.31 -9.99
C ASP A 21 -10.03 7.38 -10.41
N ARG A 22 -10.58 6.26 -10.88
CA ARG A 22 -12.01 6.18 -11.21
C ARG A 22 -12.91 6.39 -9.98
N LEU A 23 -12.50 5.93 -8.79
CA LEU A 23 -13.26 6.14 -7.56
C LEU A 23 -13.29 7.61 -7.14
N ASP A 24 -12.26 8.39 -7.46
CA ASP A 24 -12.23 9.83 -7.20
C ASP A 24 -13.19 10.61 -8.13
N GLU A 25 -13.55 10.04 -9.28
CA GLU A 25 -14.47 10.64 -10.25
C GLU A 25 -15.95 10.32 -10.02
N VAL A 26 -16.29 9.37 -9.13
CA VAL A 26 -17.70 8.98 -8.90
C VAL A 26 -18.37 9.84 -7.82
N SER A 27 -19.63 10.18 -8.05
CA SER A 27 -20.51 10.73 -7.01
C SER A 27 -21.27 9.62 -6.29
N PHE A 28 -21.28 9.67 -4.96
CA PHE A 28 -22.07 8.76 -4.11
C PHE A 28 -23.50 9.29 -3.84
N GLU A 29 -23.92 10.37 -4.49
CA GLU A 29 -25.23 11.00 -4.25
C GLU A 29 -26.41 10.09 -4.58
N VAL A 30 -26.28 9.29 -5.65
CA VAL A 30 -27.31 8.32 -6.06
C VAL A 30 -27.52 7.20 -5.04
N LEU A 31 -26.52 6.95 -4.17
CA LEU A 31 -26.61 5.91 -3.15
C LEU A 31 -27.48 6.36 -1.98
N SER A 32 -28.38 5.49 -1.55
CA SER A 32 -29.09 5.59 -0.28
C SER A 32 -28.14 5.45 0.91
N THR A 33 -28.58 5.84 2.12
CA THR A 33 -27.76 5.71 3.34
C THR A 33 -27.24 4.29 3.58
N PRO A 34 -28.04 3.21 3.47
CA PRO A 34 -27.53 1.84 3.62
C PRO A 34 -26.50 1.45 2.56
N GLU A 35 -26.57 2.02 1.35
CA GLU A 35 -25.60 1.77 0.28
C GLU A 35 -24.26 2.50 0.55
N ARG A 36 -24.32 3.72 1.10
CA ARG A 36 -23.12 4.44 1.53
C ARG A 36 -22.39 3.71 2.67
N LEU A 37 -23.13 3.17 3.64
CA LEU A 37 -22.56 2.36 4.72
C LEU A 37 -21.88 1.09 4.18
N ARG A 38 -22.54 0.35 3.28
CA ARG A 38 -21.92 -0.82 2.61
C ARG A 38 -20.67 -0.44 1.79
N SER A 39 -20.66 0.75 1.19
CA SER A 39 -19.50 1.26 0.46
C SER A 39 -18.33 1.53 1.42
N LEU A 40 -18.58 2.15 2.58
CA LEU A 40 -17.58 2.34 3.62
C LEU A 40 -17.02 1.02 4.16
N GLU A 41 -17.87 0.02 4.39
CA GLU A 41 -17.43 -1.32 4.81
C GLU A 41 -16.47 -1.94 3.79
N ARG A 42 -16.76 -1.76 2.49
CA ARG A 42 -15.90 -2.26 1.41
C ARG A 42 -14.56 -1.52 1.37
N LEU A 43 -14.56 -0.19 1.48
CA LEU A 43 -13.33 0.62 1.52
C LEU A 43 -12.45 0.24 2.72
N GLU A 44 -13.06 0.05 3.88
CA GLU A 44 -12.37 -0.37 5.10
C GLU A 44 -11.80 -1.80 4.96
N CYS A 45 -12.51 -2.73 4.31
CA CYS A 45 -11.96 -4.05 4.00
C CYS A 45 -10.74 -3.98 3.08
N LEU A 46 -10.74 -3.07 2.10
CA LEU A 46 -9.59 -2.84 1.22
C LEU A 46 -8.42 -2.22 2.01
N ALA A 47 -8.69 -1.20 2.82
CA ALA A 47 -7.70 -0.52 3.66
C ALA A 47 -6.99 -1.51 4.59
N ARG A 48 -7.72 -2.47 5.19
CA ARG A 48 -7.11 -3.51 6.04
C ARG A 48 -6.26 -4.54 5.30
N ARG A 49 -6.47 -4.72 3.99
CA ARG A 49 -5.70 -5.68 3.18
C ARG A 49 -4.38 -5.10 2.70
N LEU A 50 -4.31 -3.78 2.48
CA LEU A 50 -3.10 -3.11 1.98
C LEU A 50 -1.86 -3.30 2.87
N PRO A 51 -1.95 -3.20 4.22
CA PRO A 51 -0.80 -3.43 5.08
C PRO A 51 -0.12 -4.79 4.88
N ALA A 52 -0.86 -5.87 4.57
CA ALA A 52 -0.25 -7.18 4.36
C ALA A 52 0.72 -7.19 3.16
N ALA A 53 0.35 -6.53 2.07
CA ALA A 53 1.24 -6.36 0.91
C ALA A 53 2.41 -5.43 1.23
N GLN A 54 2.17 -4.34 1.95
CA GLN A 54 3.23 -3.43 2.40
C GLN A 54 4.25 -4.13 3.29
N HIS A 55 3.80 -4.93 4.26
CA HIS A 55 4.67 -5.68 5.17
C HIS A 55 5.55 -6.67 4.41
N THR A 56 4.99 -7.34 3.40
CA THR A 56 5.76 -8.24 2.53
C THR A 56 6.90 -7.51 1.83
N LEU A 57 6.63 -6.34 1.24
CA LEU A 57 7.65 -5.51 0.59
C LEU A 57 8.67 -4.94 1.58
N ILE A 58 8.22 -4.47 2.75
CA ILE A 58 9.10 -3.95 3.80
C ILE A 58 10.04 -5.06 4.29
N ASN A 59 9.54 -6.26 4.54
CA ASN A 59 10.38 -7.41 4.95
C ASN A 59 11.36 -7.82 3.85
N GLN A 60 10.97 -7.75 2.58
CA GLN A 60 11.89 -7.99 1.46
C GLN A 60 13.00 -6.93 1.41
N LEU A 61 12.67 -5.65 1.61
CA LEU A 61 13.67 -4.58 1.69
C LEU A 61 14.59 -4.75 2.90
N ASP A 62 14.05 -5.08 4.07
CA ASP A 62 14.84 -5.30 5.30
C ASP A 62 15.82 -6.47 5.17
N THR A 63 15.46 -7.50 4.39
CA THR A 63 16.28 -8.70 4.20
C THR A 63 17.23 -8.64 3.01
N GLN A 64 16.91 -7.87 1.97
CA GLN A 64 17.63 -7.92 0.70
C GLN A 64 18.34 -6.62 0.33
N ALA A 65 17.86 -5.46 0.80
CA ALA A 65 18.44 -4.17 0.40
C ALA A 65 19.57 -3.76 1.32
N SER A 66 20.67 -3.27 0.74
CA SER A 66 21.77 -2.70 1.53
C SER A 66 21.50 -1.22 1.88
N GLU A 67 22.19 -0.69 2.89
CA GLU A 67 22.07 0.73 3.24
C GLU A 67 22.55 1.64 2.09
N GLU A 68 23.51 1.20 1.28
CA GLU A 68 23.96 1.93 0.09
C GLU A 68 22.86 2.02 -0.97
N GLU A 69 22.12 0.94 -1.22
CA GLU A 69 21.01 0.92 -2.17
C GLU A 69 19.83 1.78 -1.69
N LEU A 70 19.57 1.78 -0.39
CA LEU A 70 18.51 2.57 0.24
C LEU A 70 18.88 4.05 0.41
N GLY A 71 20.18 4.38 0.40
CA GLY A 71 20.71 5.72 0.71
C GLY A 71 20.67 6.05 2.21
N GLY A 72 20.75 5.03 3.07
CA GLY A 72 20.68 5.13 4.52
C GLY A 72 19.87 3.98 5.14
N THR A 73 19.47 4.13 6.41
CA THR A 73 18.66 3.10 7.09
C THR A 73 17.30 2.93 6.43
N LEU A 74 16.74 1.72 6.46
CA LEU A 74 15.41 1.41 5.91
C LEU A 74 14.33 2.39 6.39
N CYS A 75 14.32 2.71 7.70
CA CYS A 75 13.38 3.67 8.26
C CYS A 75 13.52 5.08 7.64
N CYS A 76 14.74 5.55 7.37
CA CYS A 76 14.96 6.83 6.70
C CYS A 76 14.54 6.77 5.22
N ALA A 77 14.86 5.67 4.53
CA ALA A 77 14.48 5.48 3.14
C ALA A 77 12.95 5.47 2.97
N LEU A 78 12.23 4.71 3.82
CA LEU A 78 10.78 4.67 3.84
C LEU A 78 10.16 6.04 4.16
N ALA A 79 10.66 6.73 5.20
CA ALA A 79 10.17 8.07 5.55
C ALA A 79 10.26 9.04 4.36
N ASN A 80 11.41 9.05 3.68
CA ASN A 80 11.65 9.93 2.54
C ASN A 80 10.81 9.55 1.32
N ARG A 81 10.80 8.26 0.94
CA ARG A 81 10.12 7.78 -0.28
C ARG A 81 8.61 7.78 -0.17
N LEU A 82 8.08 7.40 0.99
CA LEU A 82 6.63 7.35 1.23
C LEU A 82 6.08 8.71 1.72
N ARG A 83 6.94 9.71 1.92
CA ARG A 83 6.59 11.04 2.46
C ARG A 83 5.83 10.95 3.80
N ILE A 84 6.32 10.07 4.67
CA ILE A 84 5.79 9.86 6.02
C ILE A 84 6.82 10.29 7.06
N THR A 85 6.38 10.43 8.31
CA THR A 85 7.29 10.76 9.40
C THR A 85 8.18 9.56 9.74
N LYS A 86 9.38 9.81 10.27
CA LYS A 86 10.26 8.72 10.76
C LYS A 86 9.59 7.83 11.82
N PRO A 87 8.83 8.35 12.81
CA PRO A 87 8.10 7.50 13.74
C PRO A 87 7.07 6.60 13.04
N GLU A 88 6.38 7.11 12.03
CA GLU A 88 5.42 6.32 11.24
C GLU A 88 6.13 5.25 10.40
N ALA A 89 7.25 5.59 9.75
CA ALA A 89 8.08 4.60 9.05
C ALA A 89 8.62 3.53 10.00
N GLY A 90 9.05 3.92 11.20
CA GLY A 90 9.49 3.01 12.26
C GLY A 90 8.37 2.10 12.74
N ARG A 91 7.16 2.63 12.95
CA ARG A 91 5.96 1.86 13.31
C ARG A 91 5.64 0.82 12.23
N ARG A 92 5.58 1.22 10.96
CA ARG A 92 5.34 0.29 9.84
C ARG A 92 6.42 -0.77 9.69
N SER A 93 7.68 -0.41 9.90
CA SER A 93 8.79 -1.37 9.88
C SER A 93 8.71 -2.36 11.04
N ALA A 94 8.24 -1.93 12.22
CA ALA A 94 8.03 -2.81 13.36
C ALA A 94 6.81 -3.73 13.18
N GLU A 95 5.70 -3.21 12.64
CA GLU A 95 4.48 -3.97 12.34
C GLU A 95 4.68 -4.98 11.20
N ALA A 96 5.64 -4.75 10.32
CA ALA A 96 5.98 -5.66 9.24
C ALA A 96 6.68 -6.94 9.74
N LYS A 97 7.39 -6.88 10.87
CA LYS A 97 8.17 -8.02 11.37
C LYS A 97 7.26 -9.23 11.61
N PRO A 98 7.66 -10.43 11.15
CA PRO A 98 6.86 -11.65 11.26
C PRO A 98 6.63 -12.10 12.71
#